data_AF-A0A0C9X2J2-F1
#
_entry.id   AF-A0A0C9X2J2-F1
#
_cell.length_a   1.000
_cell.length_b   1.000
_cell.length_c   1.000
_cell.angle_alpha   90.00
_cell.angle_beta   90.00
_cell.angle_gamma   90.00
#
_symmetry.space_group_name_H-M   'P 1'
#
loop_
_entity.id
_entity.type
_entity.pdbx_description
1 polymer ?
#
loop_
_entity_poly.entity_id
_entity_poly.type
_entity_poly.pdbx_seq_one_letter_code
_entity_poly.pdbx_strand_id
1 'polypeptide(L)'
;MPRNSWATEEQWDWLETHKAAFIESKQKETTSKVFFLAIVKEFREKWPVPPATDAEITEAGSAELAVKAKCTKCDKRVREWFHNNTCNVASKIGTATSVLDLKPKPKMLQAWQAYHVLRYEKQWKPHIDRLWETYKTEWESKNLDEKPPKSRLQLMNEFMREQYKATDEDMKKQCEAYRRSRKESSVAPGSEAERNLQFQIAIELLPRTLETIGESISQKTGWYVTIIAGGPTPNSNGMIMTYLSHTGQTKEGDTFEKFLGPKQYDEYLLDFEKFLHASFCKLWVISLWLHKLTSWIAKVDCELRCILHSETETVDTSGKAQVEGADDDEGKTGSSNKKRSAVQSDYELRKEKNIKELKMVLNRVKEMYPMPKDLEPSQTKKPKSRKKQPAEKGQVVRRESQRRKGKEQELTRCVRGVVTNVTEH
;
A
#
# COMPACT_ATOMS: atom_id res chain seq x y z
N MET A 1 -25.72 -18.19 2.76
CA MET A 1 -25.97 -17.81 4.18
C MET A 1 -24.67 -17.29 4.77
N PRO A 2 -24.64 -16.07 5.34
CA PRO A 2 -23.45 -15.59 6.04
C PRO A 2 -23.11 -16.55 7.19
N ARG A 3 -21.82 -16.84 7.41
CA ARG A 3 -21.42 -17.65 8.57
C ARG A 3 -21.69 -16.83 9.83
N ASN A 4 -22.39 -17.40 10.80
CA ASN A 4 -22.57 -16.74 12.10
C ASN A 4 -21.18 -16.47 12.70
N SER A 5 -20.93 -15.23 13.08
CA SER A 5 -19.72 -14.87 13.82
C SER A 5 -19.75 -15.57 15.18
N TRP A 6 -18.60 -16.06 15.63
CA TRP A 6 -18.50 -16.72 16.92
C TRP A 6 -18.45 -15.71 18.10
N ALA A 7 -18.14 -14.46 17.79
CA ALA A 7 -17.96 -13.37 18.74
C ALA A 7 -18.88 -12.18 18.40
N THR A 8 -19.31 -11.47 19.45
CA THR A 8 -20.08 -10.21 19.36
C THR A 8 -19.18 -9.03 18.96
N GLU A 9 -19.76 -7.93 18.48
CA GLU A 9 -19.01 -6.74 18.06
C GLU A 9 -18.10 -6.20 19.19
N GLU A 10 -18.62 -6.15 20.42
CA GLU A 10 -17.83 -5.74 21.60
C GLU A 10 -16.63 -6.66 21.89
N GLN A 11 -16.77 -7.97 21.64
CA GLN A 11 -15.67 -8.92 21.78
C GLN A 11 -14.62 -8.69 20.70
N TRP A 12 -15.04 -8.34 19.47
CA TRP A 12 -14.13 -8.01 18.38
C TRP A 12 -13.30 -6.77 18.68
N ASP A 13 -13.94 -5.68 19.11
CA ASP A 13 -13.24 -4.44 19.45
C ASP A 13 -12.24 -4.66 20.59
N TRP A 14 -12.60 -5.47 21.58
CA TRP A 14 -11.68 -5.83 22.65
C TRP A 14 -10.51 -6.68 22.17
N LEU A 15 -10.74 -7.65 21.29
CA LEU A 15 -9.65 -8.44 20.72
C LEU A 15 -8.72 -7.55 19.87
N GLU A 16 -9.27 -6.57 19.16
CA GLU A 16 -8.53 -5.60 18.35
C GLU A 16 -7.60 -4.73 19.19
N THR A 17 -8.08 -4.21 20.33
CA THR A 17 -7.26 -3.36 21.22
C THR A 17 -6.06 -4.10 21.80
N HIS A 18 -6.13 -5.43 21.94
CA HIS A 18 -5.04 -6.26 22.49
C HIS A 18 -4.07 -6.80 21.43
N LYS A 19 -4.27 -6.49 20.13
CA LYS A 19 -3.36 -6.93 19.06
C LYS A 19 -1.93 -6.44 19.23
N ALA A 20 -1.73 -5.20 19.67
CA ALA A 20 -0.39 -4.64 19.86
C ALA A 20 0.40 -5.43 20.91
N ALA A 21 -0.22 -5.72 22.06
CA ALA A 21 0.37 -6.53 23.11
C ALA A 21 0.67 -7.97 22.65
N PHE A 22 -0.18 -8.55 21.79
CA PHE A 22 0.10 -9.85 21.18
C PHE A 22 1.38 -9.81 20.34
N ILE A 23 1.52 -8.81 19.47
CA ILE A 23 2.68 -8.64 18.58
C ILE A 23 3.97 -8.48 19.41
N GLU A 24 3.95 -7.65 20.46
CA GLU A 24 5.07 -7.50 21.38
C GLU A 24 5.43 -8.80 22.09
N SER A 25 4.43 -9.55 22.56
CA SER A 25 4.67 -10.84 23.22
C SER A 25 5.28 -11.88 22.27
N LYS A 26 4.90 -11.83 20.98
CA LYS A 26 5.40 -12.72 19.93
C LYS A 26 6.86 -12.42 19.61
N GLN A 27 7.24 -11.14 19.56
CA GLN A 27 8.64 -10.71 19.41
C GLN A 27 9.51 -11.17 20.59
N LYS A 28 8.94 -11.27 21.79
CA LYS A 28 9.63 -11.72 23.01
C LYS A 28 9.57 -13.24 23.23
N GLU A 29 8.94 -14.00 22.34
CA GLU A 29 8.68 -15.44 22.50
C GLU A 29 7.95 -15.84 23.81
N THR A 30 7.22 -14.90 24.42
CA THR A 30 6.51 -15.09 25.69
C THR A 30 4.99 -15.26 25.52
N THR A 31 4.50 -15.35 24.27
CA THR A 31 3.07 -15.39 23.92
C THR A 31 2.29 -16.48 24.64
N SER A 32 2.77 -17.74 24.57
CA SER A 32 2.04 -18.88 25.14
C SER A 32 2.03 -18.89 26.67
N LYS A 33 3.09 -18.38 27.30
CA LYS A 33 3.29 -18.45 28.75
C LYS A 33 2.68 -17.27 29.50
N VAL A 34 2.77 -16.06 28.95
CA VAL A 34 2.38 -14.84 29.66
C VAL A 34 1.12 -14.24 29.07
N PHE A 35 1.15 -13.96 27.76
CA PHE A 35 0.06 -13.23 27.09
C PHE A 35 -1.25 -14.01 27.12
N PHE A 36 -1.26 -15.25 26.63
CA PHE A 36 -2.51 -16.01 26.54
C PHE A 36 -3.09 -16.40 27.91
N LEU A 37 -2.27 -16.53 28.96
CA LEU A 37 -2.78 -16.78 30.30
C LEU A 37 -3.53 -15.54 30.83
N ALA A 38 -2.97 -14.34 30.64
CA ALA A 38 -3.60 -13.09 31.06
C ALA A 38 -4.87 -12.79 30.24
N ILE A 39 -4.77 -12.82 28.91
CA ILE A 39 -5.85 -12.42 28.00
C ILE A 39 -7.04 -13.35 28.07
N VAL A 40 -6.82 -14.67 28.15
CA VAL A 40 -7.93 -15.61 28.30
C VAL A 40 -8.63 -15.42 29.64
N LYS A 41 -7.88 -15.11 30.70
CA LYS A 41 -8.46 -14.83 32.02
C LYS A 41 -9.32 -13.57 31.98
N GLU A 42 -8.79 -12.46 31.48
CA GLU A 42 -9.53 -11.19 31.32
C GLU A 42 -10.76 -11.34 30.42
N PHE A 43 -10.63 -12.09 29.32
CA PHE A 43 -11.75 -12.36 28.42
C PHE A 43 -12.87 -13.14 29.13
N ARG A 44 -12.55 -14.12 29.97
CA ARG A 44 -13.53 -14.89 30.75
C ARG A 44 -14.19 -14.07 31.86
N GLU A 45 -13.43 -13.16 32.49
CA GLU A 45 -13.97 -12.26 33.51
C GLU A 45 -15.00 -11.30 32.90
N LYS A 46 -14.72 -10.78 31.70
CA LYS A 46 -15.61 -9.85 31.00
C LYS A 46 -16.79 -10.53 30.31
N TRP A 47 -16.60 -11.74 29.77
CA TRP A 47 -17.64 -12.53 29.13
C TRP A 47 -17.69 -13.94 29.74
N PRO A 48 -18.36 -14.10 30.89
CA PRO A 48 -18.49 -15.40 31.53
C PRO A 48 -19.24 -16.36 30.60
N VAL A 49 -18.73 -17.59 30.51
CA VAL A 49 -19.34 -18.63 29.68
C VAL A 49 -20.69 -19.01 30.30
N PRO A 50 -21.80 -18.98 29.53
CA PRO A 50 -23.10 -19.36 30.06
C PRO A 50 -23.09 -20.83 30.53
N PRO A 51 -23.92 -21.19 31.52
CA PRO A 51 -24.00 -22.55 32.03
C PRO A 51 -24.24 -23.56 30.91
N ALA A 52 -23.78 -24.80 31.11
CA ALA A 52 -24.01 -25.88 30.16
C ALA A 52 -25.51 -26.16 30.02
N THR A 53 -25.97 -26.38 28.78
CA THR A 53 -27.36 -26.78 28.50
C THR A 53 -27.50 -28.28 28.77
N ASP A 54 -28.70 -28.75 29.18
CA ASP A 54 -28.93 -30.17 29.53
C ASP A 54 -28.45 -31.16 28.46
N ALA A 55 -28.57 -30.81 27.18
CA ALA A 55 -28.07 -31.61 26.06
C ALA A 55 -26.53 -31.75 26.03
N GLU A 56 -25.80 -30.71 26.45
CA GLU A 56 -24.34 -30.76 26.53
C GLU A 56 -23.87 -31.49 27.80
N ILE A 57 -24.69 -31.45 28.86
CA ILE A 57 -24.45 -32.19 30.10
C ILE A 57 -24.58 -33.69 29.84
N THR A 58 -25.61 -34.12 29.09
CA THR A 58 -25.78 -35.53 28.71
C THR A 58 -24.67 -36.01 27.77
N GLU A 59 -24.18 -35.16 26.86
CA GLU A 59 -23.05 -35.49 25.98
C GLU A 59 -21.72 -35.61 26.74
N ALA A 60 -21.45 -34.71 27.70
CA ALA A 60 -20.21 -34.70 28.46
C ALA A 60 -20.20 -35.62 29.70
N GLY A 61 -21.37 -36.13 30.11
CA GLY A 61 -21.55 -36.99 31.29
C GLY A 61 -21.53 -36.28 32.65
N SER A 62 -21.11 -35.01 32.70
CA SER A 62 -21.11 -34.19 33.93
C SER A 62 -21.18 -32.70 33.59
N ALA A 63 -21.89 -31.92 34.44
CA ALA A 63 -22.02 -30.48 34.29
C ALA A 63 -20.66 -29.75 34.32
N GLU A 64 -19.73 -30.20 35.17
CA GLU A 64 -18.39 -29.60 35.27
C GLU A 64 -17.55 -29.83 34.00
N LEU A 65 -17.65 -31.04 33.43
CA LEU A 65 -16.95 -31.38 32.19
C LEU A 65 -17.51 -30.59 31.00
N ALA A 66 -18.83 -30.40 30.94
CA ALA A 66 -19.48 -29.59 29.91
C ALA A 66 -19.03 -28.11 29.98
N VAL A 67 -19.00 -27.51 31.17
CA VAL A 67 -18.51 -26.13 31.35
C VAL A 67 -17.02 -26.02 30.97
N LYS A 68 -16.18 -26.97 31.40
CA LYS A 68 -14.76 -27.01 31.02
C LYS A 68 -14.57 -27.13 29.51
N ALA A 69 -15.39 -27.94 28.83
CA ALA A 69 -15.36 -28.09 27.38
C ALA A 69 -15.75 -26.77 26.66
N LYS A 70 -16.75 -26.04 27.14
CA LYS A 70 -17.09 -24.71 26.60
C LYS A 70 -15.97 -23.71 26.80
N CYS A 71 -15.43 -23.64 28.01
CA CYS A 71 -14.32 -22.75 28.34
C CYS A 71 -13.10 -23.01 27.44
N THR A 72 -12.70 -24.27 27.27
CA THR A 72 -11.58 -24.62 26.38
C THR A 72 -11.86 -24.32 24.91
N LYS A 73 -13.09 -24.51 24.42
CA LYS A 73 -13.50 -24.08 23.07
C LYS A 73 -13.40 -22.56 22.90
N CYS A 74 -13.81 -21.79 23.91
CA CYS A 74 -13.70 -20.34 23.91
C CYS A 74 -12.24 -19.88 23.87
N ASP A 75 -11.40 -20.40 24.77
CA ASP A 75 -9.96 -20.11 24.82
C ASP A 75 -9.28 -20.40 23.48
N LYS A 76 -9.60 -21.55 22.88
CA LYS A 76 -9.06 -21.95 21.58
C LYS A 76 -9.44 -20.94 20.50
N ARG A 77 -10.70 -20.50 20.45
CA ARG A 77 -11.15 -19.47 19.50
C ARG A 77 -10.43 -18.15 19.68
N VAL A 78 -10.23 -17.69 20.93
CA VAL A 78 -9.45 -16.48 21.22
C VAL A 78 -8.01 -16.62 20.74
N ARG A 79 -7.34 -17.74 21.01
CA ARG A 79 -5.97 -18.00 20.54
C ARG A 79 -5.86 -18.03 19.02
N GLU A 80 -6.73 -18.80 18.37
CA GLU A 80 -6.80 -18.90 16.91
C GLU A 80 -7.11 -17.54 16.29
N TRP A 81 -7.96 -16.74 16.91
CA TRP A 81 -8.26 -15.39 16.46
C TRP A 81 -7.02 -14.52 16.44
N PHE A 82 -6.22 -14.49 17.52
CA PHE A 82 -4.99 -13.70 17.54
C PHE A 82 -4.04 -14.20 16.46
N HIS A 83 -3.79 -15.50 16.37
CA HIS A 83 -2.93 -16.05 15.32
C HIS A 83 -3.43 -15.70 13.91
N ASN A 84 -4.71 -15.84 13.61
CA ASN A 84 -5.26 -15.59 12.28
C ASN A 84 -5.36 -14.09 11.93
N ASN A 85 -5.50 -13.22 12.93
CA ASN A 85 -5.63 -11.77 12.71
C ASN A 85 -4.32 -11.00 12.93
N THR A 86 -3.25 -11.66 13.35
CA THR A 86 -1.91 -11.07 13.50
C THR A 86 -0.83 -11.79 12.70
N CYS A 87 -1.06 -13.02 12.22
CA CYS A 87 -0.27 -13.58 11.11
C CYS A 87 -0.62 -12.78 9.87
N ASN A 88 0.20 -11.75 9.62
CA ASN A 88 0.28 -10.85 8.48
C ASN A 88 -0.84 -10.99 7.43
N VAL A 89 -1.46 -9.83 7.17
CA VAL A 89 -2.28 -9.49 6.01
C VAL A 89 -1.71 -10.06 4.69
N ALA A 90 -0.41 -10.33 4.61
CA ALA A 90 0.25 -11.14 3.59
C ALA A 90 -0.44 -12.48 3.24
N SER A 91 -1.14 -13.15 4.16
CA SER A 91 -1.82 -14.43 3.89
C SER A 91 -3.25 -14.28 3.35
N LYS A 92 -3.91 -13.13 3.57
CA LYS A 92 -5.28 -12.86 3.06
C LYS A 92 -5.28 -12.38 1.60
N ILE A 93 -4.17 -11.82 1.13
CA ILE A 93 -3.93 -11.63 -0.30
C ILE A 93 -3.50 -13.02 -0.79
N GLY A 94 -4.41 -13.79 -1.42
CA GLY A 94 -4.32 -15.22 -1.77
C GLY A 94 -3.16 -15.64 -2.68
N THR A 95 -1.96 -15.23 -2.34
CA THR A 95 -0.71 -15.40 -3.05
C THR A 95 0.40 -15.50 -2.02
N ALA A 96 0.30 -16.50 -1.13
CA ALA A 96 1.47 -17.08 -0.51
C ALA A 96 2.42 -17.74 -1.54
N THR A 97 2.25 -17.45 -2.84
CA THR A 97 3.10 -17.78 -3.99
C THR A 97 3.51 -16.55 -4.82
N SER A 98 3.00 -15.34 -4.56
CA SER A 98 3.34 -14.20 -5.42
C SER A 98 4.75 -13.69 -5.12
N VAL A 99 5.45 -13.43 -6.21
CA VAL A 99 6.69 -12.67 -6.27
C VAL A 99 6.31 -11.29 -6.79
N LEU A 100 6.91 -10.23 -6.24
CA LEU A 100 6.71 -8.88 -6.71
C LEU A 100 7.08 -8.83 -8.20
N ASP A 101 6.14 -8.38 -9.03
CA ASP A 101 6.38 -8.30 -10.47
C ASP A 101 7.36 -7.15 -10.76
N LEU A 102 8.66 -7.44 -10.74
CA LEU A 102 9.73 -6.50 -11.07
C LEU A 102 9.81 -6.20 -12.57
N LYS A 103 8.82 -6.61 -13.37
CA LYS A 103 8.78 -6.25 -14.78
C LYS A 103 8.91 -4.74 -14.92
N PRO A 104 9.71 -4.28 -15.90
CA PRO A 104 9.81 -2.86 -16.18
C PRO A 104 8.40 -2.32 -16.43
N LYS A 105 8.15 -1.10 -15.94
CA LYS A 105 6.87 -0.41 -16.16
C LYS A 105 6.44 -0.62 -17.62
N PRO A 106 5.18 -1.04 -17.86
CA PRO A 106 4.74 -1.38 -19.19
C PRO A 106 5.05 -0.23 -20.13
N LYS A 107 5.82 -0.52 -21.18
CA LYS A 107 6.19 0.49 -22.18
C LYS A 107 4.90 1.08 -22.76
N MET A 108 4.91 2.39 -23.01
CA MET A 108 3.80 3.05 -23.68
C MET A 108 3.49 2.32 -24.99
N LEU A 109 2.24 1.88 -25.17
CA LEU A 109 1.83 1.13 -26.36
C LEU A 109 2.23 1.91 -27.62
N GLN A 110 2.59 1.21 -28.69
CA GLN A 110 2.78 1.85 -29.99
C GLN A 110 1.43 2.30 -30.55
N ALA A 111 1.40 3.33 -31.40
CA ALA A 111 0.16 3.93 -31.86
C ALA A 111 -0.75 2.95 -32.64
N TRP A 112 -0.16 2.08 -33.47
CA TRP A 112 -0.91 1.02 -34.16
C TRP A 112 -1.46 -0.05 -33.20
N GLN A 113 -0.84 -0.27 -32.04
CA GLN A 113 -1.36 -1.19 -31.02
C GLN A 113 -2.56 -0.59 -30.29
N ALA A 114 -2.56 0.74 -30.06
CA ALA A 114 -3.73 1.44 -29.56
C ALA A 114 -4.89 1.38 -30.56
N TYR A 115 -4.59 1.58 -31.85
CA TYR A 115 -5.56 1.38 -32.93
C TYR A 115 -6.15 -0.04 -32.94
N HIS A 116 -5.29 -1.05 -32.74
CA HIS A 116 -5.72 -2.43 -32.62
C HIS A 116 -6.71 -2.64 -31.48
N VAL A 117 -6.43 -2.14 -30.28
CA VAL A 117 -7.36 -2.26 -29.15
C VAL A 117 -8.71 -1.59 -29.43
N LEU A 118 -8.73 -0.45 -30.12
CA LEU A 118 -9.96 0.31 -30.38
C LEU A 118 -10.86 -0.31 -31.47
N ARG A 119 -10.27 -0.95 -32.48
CA ARG A 119 -11.00 -1.37 -33.70
C ARG A 119 -11.02 -2.87 -33.97
N TYR A 120 -10.10 -3.66 -33.40
CA TYR A 120 -9.94 -5.08 -33.74
C TYR A 120 -11.24 -5.88 -33.54
N GLU A 121 -11.82 -5.83 -32.34
CA GLU A 121 -13.01 -6.63 -32.02
C GLU A 121 -14.22 -6.23 -32.86
N LYS A 122 -14.36 -4.94 -33.17
CA LYS A 122 -15.55 -4.40 -33.85
C LYS A 122 -15.51 -4.55 -35.37
N GLN A 123 -14.32 -4.40 -35.97
CA GLN A 123 -14.20 -4.27 -37.42
C GLN A 123 -13.28 -5.30 -38.01
N TRP A 124 -12.07 -5.47 -37.47
CA TRP A 124 -11.01 -6.17 -38.20
C TRP A 124 -10.93 -7.68 -37.95
N LYS A 125 -11.48 -8.18 -36.83
CA LYS A 125 -11.48 -9.61 -36.50
C LYS A 125 -11.97 -10.51 -37.65
N PRO A 126 -13.16 -10.30 -38.25
CA PRO A 126 -13.63 -11.14 -39.35
C PRO A 126 -12.77 -11.02 -40.62
N HIS A 127 -12.19 -9.86 -40.90
CA HIS A 127 -11.30 -9.67 -42.05
C HIS A 127 -9.99 -10.42 -41.86
N ILE A 128 -9.40 -10.35 -40.66
CA ILE A 128 -8.16 -11.07 -40.33
C ILE A 128 -8.37 -12.57 -40.32
N ASP A 129 -9.52 -13.06 -39.82
CA ASP A 129 -9.86 -14.47 -39.85
C ASP A 129 -9.99 -14.98 -41.29
N ARG A 130 -10.67 -14.23 -42.18
CA ARG A 130 -10.74 -14.57 -43.60
C ARG A 130 -9.36 -14.55 -44.27
N LEU A 131 -8.57 -13.50 -44.06
CA LEU A 131 -7.21 -13.40 -44.60
C LEU A 131 -6.31 -14.55 -44.12
N TRP A 132 -6.47 -14.97 -42.87
CA TRP A 132 -5.74 -16.10 -42.31
C TRP A 132 -6.15 -17.42 -42.95
N GLU A 133 -7.44 -17.69 -43.12
CA GLU A 133 -7.91 -18.91 -43.77
C GLU A 133 -7.50 -18.96 -45.25
N THR A 134 -7.57 -17.84 -45.96
CA THR A 134 -7.07 -17.75 -47.34
C THR A 134 -5.57 -18.03 -47.41
N TYR A 135 -4.77 -17.37 -46.58
CA TYR A 135 -3.32 -17.59 -46.51
C TYR A 135 -2.98 -19.05 -46.17
N LYS A 136 -3.70 -19.63 -45.22
CA LYS A 136 -3.51 -21.02 -44.79
C LYS A 136 -3.84 -22.00 -45.91
N THR A 137 -4.98 -21.82 -46.59
CA THR A 137 -5.40 -22.67 -47.71
C THR A 137 -4.43 -22.58 -48.88
N GLU A 138 -3.99 -21.37 -49.24
CA GLU A 138 -2.99 -21.15 -50.29
C GLU A 138 -1.64 -21.78 -49.93
N TRP A 139 -1.23 -21.72 -48.66
CA TRP A 139 0.01 -22.32 -48.20
C TRP A 139 -0.05 -23.85 -48.24
N GLU A 140 -1.12 -24.44 -47.72
CA GLU A 140 -1.36 -25.90 -47.72
C GLU A 140 -1.45 -26.46 -49.15
N SER A 141 -1.99 -25.69 -50.10
CA SER A 141 -2.03 -26.11 -51.52
C SER A 141 -0.65 -26.20 -52.18
N LYS A 142 0.34 -25.46 -51.66
CA LYS A 142 1.72 -25.41 -52.19
C LYS A 142 2.68 -26.30 -51.41
N ASN A 143 2.45 -26.48 -50.11
CA ASN A 143 3.33 -27.23 -49.22
C ASN A 143 2.46 -28.18 -48.38
N LEU A 144 2.34 -29.44 -48.82
CA LEU A 144 1.43 -30.41 -48.19
C LEU A 144 1.78 -30.78 -46.74
N ASP A 145 3.03 -30.57 -46.30
CA ASP A 145 3.49 -31.03 -44.98
C ASP A 145 4.28 -29.98 -44.16
N GLU A 146 4.42 -28.74 -44.65
CA GLU A 146 5.17 -27.69 -43.95
C GLU A 146 4.27 -26.68 -43.24
N LYS A 147 4.64 -26.32 -42.00
CA LYS A 147 3.94 -25.28 -41.24
C LYS A 147 4.10 -23.91 -41.92
N PRO A 148 3.04 -23.07 -41.99
CA PRO A 148 3.15 -21.74 -42.57
C PRO A 148 4.25 -20.91 -41.91
N PRO A 149 5.11 -20.22 -42.69
CA PRO A 149 6.23 -19.45 -42.15
C PRO A 149 5.75 -18.22 -41.39
N LYS A 150 4.58 -17.68 -41.75
CA LYS A 150 3.96 -16.57 -41.02
C LYS A 150 2.92 -17.09 -40.04
N SER A 151 3.07 -16.69 -38.77
CA SER A 151 2.02 -16.89 -37.77
C SER A 151 0.84 -15.95 -38.01
N ARG A 152 -0.38 -16.36 -37.62
CA ARG A 152 -1.58 -15.50 -37.60
C ARG A 152 -1.32 -14.16 -36.92
N LEU A 153 -0.52 -14.16 -35.84
CA LEU A 153 -0.17 -12.94 -35.11
C LEU A 153 0.70 -11.98 -35.95
N GLN A 154 1.61 -12.51 -36.78
CA GLN A 154 2.44 -11.70 -37.67
C GLN A 154 1.61 -11.08 -38.78
N LEU A 155 0.74 -11.88 -39.43
CA LEU A 155 -0.18 -11.40 -40.46
C LEU A 155 -1.12 -10.32 -39.93
N MET A 156 -1.67 -10.53 -38.73
CA MET A 156 -2.48 -9.53 -38.04
C MET A 156 -1.69 -8.24 -37.77
N ASN A 157 -0.46 -8.34 -37.26
CA ASN A 157 0.36 -7.15 -36.98
C ASN A 157 0.73 -6.37 -38.24
N GLU A 158 1.00 -7.05 -39.36
CA GLU A 158 1.24 -6.45 -40.67
C GLU A 158 -0.02 -5.69 -41.15
N PHE A 159 -1.15 -6.38 -41.18
CA PHE A 159 -2.44 -5.80 -41.58
C PHE A 159 -2.81 -4.57 -40.74
N MET A 160 -2.67 -4.65 -39.41
CA MET A 160 -3.02 -3.53 -38.53
C MET A 160 -2.08 -2.33 -38.67
N ARG A 161 -0.81 -2.55 -39.03
CA ARG A 161 0.12 -1.46 -39.34
C ARG A 161 -0.25 -0.77 -40.65
N GLU A 162 -0.66 -1.52 -41.66
CA GLU A 162 -1.11 -0.98 -42.95
C GLU A 162 -2.40 -0.18 -42.81
N GLN A 163 -3.41 -0.76 -42.14
CA GLN A 163 -4.66 -0.06 -41.86
C GLN A 163 -4.43 1.21 -41.04
N TYR A 164 -3.56 1.17 -40.03
CA TYR A 164 -3.21 2.36 -39.25
C TYR A 164 -2.54 3.46 -40.07
N LYS A 165 -1.68 3.10 -41.04
CA LYS A 165 -1.06 4.07 -41.95
C LYS A 165 -2.12 4.74 -42.83
N ALA A 166 -3.06 3.95 -43.36
CA ALA A 166 -4.14 4.38 -44.23
C ALA A 166 -5.26 5.16 -43.52
N THR A 167 -5.37 5.06 -42.19
CA THR A 167 -6.45 5.73 -41.46
C THR A 167 -6.22 7.24 -41.33
N ASP A 168 -7.33 7.98 -41.28
CA ASP A 168 -7.41 9.43 -41.07
C ASP A 168 -6.68 9.93 -39.81
N GLU A 169 -6.27 11.19 -39.85
CA GLU A 169 -5.60 11.86 -38.73
C GLU A 169 -6.42 11.89 -37.44
N ASP A 170 -7.74 11.97 -37.54
CA ASP A 170 -8.61 12.00 -36.35
C ASP A 170 -8.59 10.69 -35.58
N MET A 171 -8.49 9.55 -36.28
CA MET A 171 -8.28 8.27 -35.61
C MET A 171 -6.90 8.18 -34.97
N LYS A 172 -5.87 8.76 -35.60
CA LYS A 172 -4.52 8.84 -35.02
C LYS A 172 -4.54 9.67 -33.74
N LYS A 173 -5.28 10.78 -33.70
CA LYS A 173 -5.52 11.58 -32.47
C LYS A 173 -6.25 10.77 -31.40
N GLN A 174 -7.28 10.00 -31.75
CA GLN A 174 -7.98 9.11 -30.80
C GLN A 174 -7.04 8.04 -30.23
N CYS A 175 -6.17 7.46 -31.06
CA CYS A 175 -5.15 6.51 -30.60
C CYS A 175 -4.16 7.17 -29.63
N GLU A 176 -3.70 8.38 -29.91
CA GLU A 176 -2.83 9.14 -28.98
C GLU A 176 -3.53 9.47 -27.66
N ALA A 177 -4.79 9.90 -27.70
CA ALA A 177 -5.58 10.14 -26.50
C ALA A 177 -5.72 8.86 -25.66
N TYR A 178 -5.96 7.71 -26.29
CA TYR A 178 -6.02 6.41 -25.62
C TYR A 178 -4.66 5.99 -25.03
N ARG A 179 -3.54 6.26 -25.72
CA ARG A 179 -2.19 5.99 -25.19
C ARG A 179 -1.90 6.83 -23.95
N ARG A 180 -2.28 8.11 -23.98
CA ARG A 180 -2.10 9.04 -22.86
C ARG A 180 -2.97 8.65 -21.68
N SER A 181 -4.27 8.40 -21.91
CA SER A 181 -5.18 8.01 -20.83
C SER A 181 -4.72 6.72 -20.16
N ARG A 182 -4.27 5.70 -20.90
CA ARG A 182 -3.76 4.47 -20.31
C ARG A 182 -2.47 4.69 -19.50
N LYS A 183 -1.58 5.56 -19.98
CA LYS A 183 -0.37 5.94 -19.24
C LYS A 183 -0.74 6.67 -17.95
N GLU A 184 -1.69 7.60 -18.03
CA GLU A 184 -2.20 8.35 -16.88
C GLU A 184 -2.92 7.44 -15.90
N SER A 185 -3.81 6.53 -16.33
CA SER A 185 -4.47 5.55 -15.45
C SER A 185 -3.50 4.59 -14.79
N SER A 186 -2.38 4.24 -15.43
CA SER A 186 -1.32 3.44 -14.80
C SER A 186 -0.51 4.21 -13.75
N VAL A 187 -0.63 5.54 -13.73
CA VAL A 187 0.10 6.46 -12.84
C VAL A 187 -0.86 7.21 -11.91
N ALA A 188 -2.17 7.13 -12.14
CA ALA A 188 -3.17 7.89 -11.43
C ALA A 188 -3.13 7.46 -9.97
N PRO A 189 -2.84 8.40 -9.05
CA PRO A 189 -2.72 8.08 -7.66
C PRO A 189 -4.12 7.68 -7.20
N GLY A 190 -4.26 6.43 -6.78
CA GLY A 190 -5.27 6.12 -5.77
C GLY A 190 -5.09 7.10 -4.59
N SER A 191 -6.07 7.13 -3.68
CA SER A 191 -5.92 7.88 -2.44
C SER A 191 -4.54 7.61 -1.82
N GLU A 192 -3.94 8.58 -1.11
CA GLU A 192 -2.63 8.37 -0.48
C GLU A 192 -2.63 7.11 0.41
N ALA A 193 -3.80 6.81 1.02
CA ALA A 193 -4.06 5.56 1.73
C ALA A 193 -3.93 4.32 0.84
N GLU A 194 -4.55 4.28 -0.34
CA GLU A 194 -4.40 3.17 -1.30
C GLU A 194 -2.96 3.02 -1.77
N ARG A 195 -2.26 4.13 -2.03
CA ARG A 195 -0.85 4.10 -2.44
C ARG A 195 0.03 3.52 -1.33
N ASN A 196 -0.19 3.93 -0.08
CA ASN A 196 0.52 3.40 1.07
C ASN A 196 0.23 1.91 1.29
N LEU A 197 -1.02 1.48 1.06
CA LEU A 197 -1.38 0.07 1.08
C LEU A 197 -0.65 -0.72 0.00
N GLN A 198 -0.58 -0.21 -1.23
CA GLN A 198 0.18 -0.83 -2.32
C GLN A 198 1.67 -0.94 -1.99
N PHE A 199 2.27 0.09 -1.40
CA PHE A 199 3.66 0.04 -0.94
C PHE A 199 3.86 -1.00 0.14
N GLN A 200 2.96 -1.07 1.12
CA GLN A 200 3.04 -2.06 2.18
C GLN A 200 2.95 -3.48 1.63
N ILE A 201 2.03 -3.75 0.70
CA ILE A 201 1.94 -5.05 0.01
C ILE A 201 3.25 -5.36 -0.73
N ALA A 202 3.80 -4.40 -1.46
CA ALA A 202 5.07 -4.60 -2.16
C ALA A 202 6.25 -4.87 -1.22
N ILE A 203 6.29 -4.22 -0.06
CA ILE A 203 7.30 -4.43 0.99
C ILE A 203 7.15 -5.83 1.59
N GLU A 204 5.93 -6.29 1.85
CA GLU A 204 5.67 -7.64 2.37
C GLU A 204 6.03 -8.75 1.38
N LEU A 205 5.92 -8.49 0.07
CA LEU A 205 6.34 -9.41 -1.00
C LEU A 205 7.84 -9.36 -1.29
N LEU A 206 8.56 -8.36 -0.76
CA LEU A 206 9.95 -8.12 -1.10
C LEU A 206 10.88 -9.27 -0.67
N PRO A 207 10.83 -9.81 0.57
CA PRO A 207 11.80 -10.83 1.02
C PRO A 207 11.87 -12.04 0.08
N ARG A 208 10.71 -12.59 -0.27
CA ARG A 208 10.62 -13.72 -1.19
C ARG A 208 11.10 -13.38 -2.60
N THR A 209 10.81 -12.16 -3.05
CA THR A 209 11.25 -11.70 -4.36
C THR A 209 12.77 -11.65 -4.43
N LEU A 210 13.41 -11.16 -3.37
CA LEU A 210 14.87 -11.13 -3.27
C LEU A 210 15.47 -12.54 -3.23
N GLU A 211 14.87 -13.48 -2.51
CA GLU A 211 15.28 -14.89 -2.52
C GLU A 211 15.21 -15.48 -3.93
N THR A 212 14.07 -15.31 -4.63
CA THR A 212 13.88 -15.85 -6.00
C THR A 212 14.90 -15.27 -6.98
N ILE A 213 15.22 -13.98 -6.85
CA ILE A 213 16.24 -13.31 -7.68
C ILE A 213 17.63 -13.85 -7.35
N GLY A 214 17.96 -13.94 -6.06
CA GLY A 214 19.25 -14.45 -5.61
C GLY A 214 19.47 -15.89 -6.06
N GLU A 215 18.45 -16.76 -5.96
CA GLU A 215 18.47 -18.12 -6.48
C GLU A 215 18.69 -18.15 -8.00
N SER A 216 17.97 -17.31 -8.75
CA SER A 216 18.14 -17.26 -10.20
C SER A 216 19.54 -16.81 -10.62
N ILE A 217 20.13 -15.84 -9.91
CA ILE A 217 21.50 -15.38 -10.17
C ILE A 217 22.49 -16.48 -9.79
N SER A 218 22.34 -17.09 -8.61
CA SER A 218 23.20 -18.17 -8.13
C SER A 218 23.19 -19.37 -9.08
N GLN A 219 22.02 -19.83 -9.53
CA GLN A 219 21.91 -20.93 -10.48
C GLN A 219 22.56 -20.64 -11.84
N LYS A 220 22.48 -19.40 -12.33
CA LYS A 220 23.01 -19.03 -13.64
C LYS A 220 24.50 -18.71 -13.64
N THR A 221 25.02 -18.20 -12.53
CA THR A 221 26.39 -17.66 -12.45
C THR A 221 27.30 -18.47 -11.54
N GLY A 222 26.75 -19.29 -10.66
CA GLY A 222 27.47 -19.95 -9.56
C GLY A 222 27.91 -18.98 -8.46
N TRP A 223 27.43 -17.73 -8.44
CA TRP A 223 27.83 -16.73 -7.45
C TRP A 223 26.92 -16.77 -6.21
N TYR A 224 27.50 -16.51 -5.04
CA TYR A 224 26.74 -16.17 -3.85
C TYR A 224 26.37 -14.69 -3.89
N VAL A 225 25.11 -14.39 -3.57
CA VAL A 225 24.56 -13.05 -3.73
C VAL A 225 24.02 -12.57 -2.40
N THR A 226 24.40 -11.36 -2.02
CA THR A 226 23.80 -10.64 -0.89
C THR A 226 23.09 -9.41 -1.43
N ILE A 227 21.81 -9.26 -1.11
CA ILE A 227 20.99 -8.11 -1.49
C ILE A 227 20.55 -7.41 -0.21
N ILE A 228 20.87 -6.12 -0.09
CA ILE A 228 20.43 -5.24 0.99
C ILE A 228 19.40 -4.26 0.44
N ALA A 229 18.24 -4.17 1.09
CA ALA A 229 17.19 -3.22 0.75
C ALA A 229 16.65 -2.60 2.03
N GLY A 230 16.27 -1.32 2.00
CA GLY A 230 15.64 -0.71 3.17
C GLY A 230 14.91 0.58 2.84
N GLY A 231 14.02 0.98 3.74
CA GLY A 231 13.18 2.15 3.58
C GLY A 231 12.07 2.25 4.63
N PRO A 232 11.30 3.36 4.62
CA PRO A 232 10.21 3.57 5.56
C PRO A 232 9.03 2.62 5.28
N THR A 233 8.44 2.05 6.33
CA THR A 233 7.27 1.17 6.21
C THR A 233 5.99 1.88 6.66
N PRO A 234 4.91 1.91 5.84
CA PRO A 234 3.65 2.56 6.21
C PRO A 234 3.02 2.02 7.50
N ASN A 235 3.09 0.69 7.71
CA ASN A 235 2.52 0.04 8.90
C ASN A 235 3.27 0.38 10.19
N SER A 236 4.59 0.53 10.14
CA SER A 236 5.40 0.93 11.31
C SER A 236 5.56 2.45 11.41
N ASN A 237 4.54 3.19 10.96
CA ASN A 237 4.49 4.65 11.05
C ASN A 237 5.69 5.36 10.40
N GLY A 238 6.20 4.81 9.30
CA GLY A 238 7.36 5.35 8.60
C GLY A 238 8.71 5.02 9.25
N MET A 239 8.76 4.11 10.22
CA MET A 239 10.01 3.56 10.74
C MET A 239 10.80 2.93 9.59
N ILE A 240 12.10 3.21 9.55
CA ILE A 240 13.00 2.64 8.56
C ILE A 240 13.21 1.16 8.91
N MET A 241 12.97 0.29 7.94
CA MET A 241 13.24 -1.14 8.04
C MET A 241 14.33 -1.50 7.03
N THR A 242 15.21 -2.41 7.43
CA THR A 242 16.25 -2.98 6.57
C THR A 242 15.99 -4.47 6.39
N TYR A 243 16.14 -4.94 5.15
CA TYR A 243 16.09 -6.34 4.77
C TYR A 243 17.43 -6.73 4.16
N LEU A 244 18.00 -7.81 4.68
CA LEU A 244 19.16 -8.48 4.11
C LEU A 244 18.72 -9.85 3.62
N SER A 245 18.89 -10.10 2.33
CA SER A 245 18.67 -11.42 1.74
C SER A 245 20.00 -11.96 1.23
N HIS A 246 20.35 -13.16 1.65
CA HIS A 246 21.55 -13.84 1.20
C HIS A 246 21.19 -15.16 0.53
N THR A 247 21.73 -15.41 -0.65
CA THR A 247 21.60 -16.68 -1.36
C THR A 247 22.96 -17.33 -1.46
N GLY A 248 23.10 -18.45 -0.75
CA GLY A 248 24.33 -19.20 -0.64
C GLY A 248 24.41 -19.91 0.70
N GLN A 249 25.20 -20.97 0.73
CA GLN A 249 25.57 -21.68 1.95
C GLN A 249 27.07 -21.98 1.89
N THR A 250 27.72 -22.02 3.05
CA THR A 250 29.10 -22.50 3.14
C THR A 250 29.18 -23.98 2.78
N LYS A 251 30.40 -24.54 2.66
CA LYS A 251 30.59 -25.98 2.46
C LYS A 251 29.98 -26.83 3.59
N GLU A 252 29.82 -26.24 4.76
CA GLU A 252 29.23 -26.86 5.96
C GLU A 252 27.70 -26.67 6.03
N GLY A 253 27.12 -25.95 5.05
CA GLY A 253 25.68 -25.68 5.00
C GLY A 253 25.25 -24.45 5.80
N ASP A 254 26.19 -23.66 6.34
CA ASP A 254 25.86 -22.49 7.14
C ASP A 254 25.39 -21.32 6.28
N THR A 255 24.38 -20.61 6.77
CA THR A 255 23.91 -19.35 6.19
C THR A 255 24.88 -18.23 6.51
N PHE A 256 24.85 -17.16 5.72
CA PHE A 256 25.73 -15.99 5.92
C PHE A 256 25.53 -15.32 7.29
N GLU A 257 24.29 -15.28 7.79
CA GLU A 257 23.96 -14.77 9.12
C GLU A 257 24.64 -15.61 10.23
N LYS A 258 24.55 -16.94 10.12
CA LYS A 258 25.19 -17.85 11.07
C LYS A 258 26.71 -17.76 11.00
N PHE A 259 27.27 -17.56 9.81
CA PHE A 259 28.70 -17.44 9.58
C PHE A 259 29.29 -16.15 10.21
N LEU A 260 28.62 -15.01 10.06
CA LEU A 260 29.07 -13.74 10.69
C LEU A 260 28.86 -13.73 12.21
N GLY A 261 27.80 -14.37 12.68
CA GLY A 261 27.34 -14.26 14.06
C GLY A 261 26.60 -12.93 14.33
N PRO A 262 25.80 -12.87 15.42
CA PRO A 262 24.81 -11.82 15.62
C PRO A 262 25.42 -10.41 15.72
N LYS A 263 26.57 -10.27 16.39
CA LYS A 263 27.20 -8.95 16.60
C LYS A 263 27.69 -8.33 15.29
N GLN A 264 28.40 -9.09 14.47
CA GLN A 264 28.96 -8.59 13.21
C GLN A 264 27.86 -8.35 12.17
N TYR A 265 26.81 -9.17 12.22
CA TYR A 265 25.63 -9.00 11.38
C TYR A 265 24.95 -7.64 11.62
N ASP A 266 24.69 -7.29 12.88
CA ASP A 266 24.08 -6.00 13.25
C ASP A 266 25.02 -4.84 12.88
N GLU A 267 26.32 -4.95 13.17
CA GLU A 267 27.32 -3.95 12.80
C GLU A 267 27.36 -3.67 11.29
N TYR A 268 27.22 -4.71 10.47
CA TYR A 268 27.18 -4.59 9.01
C TYR A 268 25.94 -3.82 8.51
N LEU A 269 24.79 -3.98 9.19
CA LEU A 269 23.57 -3.26 8.84
C LEU A 269 23.57 -1.81 9.31
N LEU A 270 24.26 -1.48 10.41
CA LEU A 270 24.28 -0.13 10.99
C LEU A 270 24.72 0.96 10.00
N ASP A 271 25.73 0.69 9.17
CA ASP A 271 26.22 1.70 8.21
C ASP A 271 25.21 1.95 7.09
N PHE A 272 24.49 0.91 6.65
CA PHE A 272 23.40 1.05 5.71
C PHE A 272 22.21 1.77 6.34
N GLU A 273 21.87 1.47 7.59
CA GLU A 273 20.81 2.18 8.33
C GLU A 273 21.12 3.66 8.52
N LYS A 274 22.36 4.01 8.87
CA LYS A 274 22.82 5.42 8.92
C LYS A 274 22.60 6.10 7.56
N PHE A 275 22.92 5.42 6.47
CA PHE A 275 22.67 5.93 5.12
C PHE A 275 21.17 6.11 4.84
N LEU A 276 20.31 5.18 5.25
CA LEU A 276 18.86 5.32 5.11
C LEU A 276 18.33 6.48 5.95
N HIS A 277 18.76 6.63 7.20
CA HIS A 277 18.38 7.76 8.06
C HIS A 277 18.83 9.12 7.48
N ALA A 278 19.99 9.18 6.85
CA ALA A 278 20.45 10.38 6.15
C ALA A 278 19.62 10.66 4.88
N SER A 279 19.22 9.61 4.16
CA SER A 279 18.47 9.71 2.90
C SER A 279 17.01 10.09 3.12
N PHE A 280 16.38 9.49 4.13
CA PHE A 280 15.01 9.76 4.53
C PHE A 280 15.04 10.79 5.68
N CYS A 281 15.27 12.06 5.33
CA CYS A 281 15.32 13.17 6.28
C CYS A 281 14.11 13.15 7.25
N LYS A 282 14.33 13.52 8.52
CA LYS A 282 13.30 13.60 9.57
C LYS A 282 12.05 14.39 9.14
N LEU A 283 12.18 15.37 8.26
CA LEU A 283 11.04 16.15 7.74
C LEU A 283 10.04 15.29 6.96
N TRP A 284 10.48 14.21 6.31
CA TRP A 284 9.58 13.27 5.63
C TRP A 284 8.78 12.43 6.64
N VAL A 285 9.43 11.97 7.70
CA VAL A 285 8.76 11.24 8.79
C VAL A 285 7.76 12.15 9.52
N ILE A 286 8.14 13.40 9.78
CA ILE A 286 7.28 14.42 10.39
C ILE A 286 6.10 14.75 9.47
N SER A 287 6.32 14.88 8.16
CA SER A 287 5.25 15.11 7.18
C SER A 287 4.21 13.97 7.18
N LEU A 288 4.66 12.71 7.18
CA LEU A 288 3.76 11.55 7.25
C LEU A 288 2.97 11.53 8.57
N TRP A 289 3.65 11.88 9.67
CA TRP A 289 3.04 11.95 10.99
C TRP A 289 2.00 13.07 11.09
N LEU A 290 2.32 14.26 10.57
CA LEU A 290 1.38 15.39 10.48
C LEU A 290 0.16 15.03 9.62
N HIS A 291 0.33 14.29 8.53
CA HIS A 291 -0.80 13.91 7.66
C HIS A 291 -1.76 12.92 8.35
N LYS A 292 -1.23 11.99 9.16
CA LYS A 292 -2.06 11.14 10.02
C LYS A 292 -2.76 11.95 11.11
N LEU A 293 -2.07 12.90 11.74
CA LEU A 293 -2.64 13.76 12.76
C LEU A 293 -3.78 14.62 12.20
N THR A 294 -3.61 15.23 11.02
CA THR A 294 -4.65 16.03 10.36
C THR A 294 -5.82 15.18 9.89
N SER A 295 -5.57 13.98 9.37
CA SER A 295 -6.65 13.03 9.02
C SER A 295 -7.43 12.57 10.25
N TRP A 296 -6.75 12.32 11.37
CA TRP A 296 -7.40 11.95 12.63
C TRP A 296 -8.23 13.11 13.19
N ILE A 297 -7.69 14.33 13.20
CA ILE A 297 -8.42 15.55 13.59
C ILE A 297 -9.66 15.74 12.71
N ALA A 298 -9.55 15.55 11.39
CA ALA A 298 -10.69 15.67 10.48
C ALA A 298 -11.79 14.63 10.76
N LYS A 299 -11.40 13.40 11.14
CA LYS A 299 -12.35 12.35 11.51
C LYS A 299 -13.07 12.67 12.83
N VAL A 300 -12.33 13.11 13.84
CA VAL A 300 -12.89 13.51 15.14
C VAL A 300 -13.80 14.74 14.97
N ASP A 301 -13.43 15.72 14.15
CA ASP A 301 -14.27 16.91 13.87
C ASP A 301 -15.57 16.52 13.14
N CYS A 302 -15.52 15.51 12.26
CA CYS A 302 -16.71 14.99 11.60
C CYS A 302 -17.63 14.25 12.58
N GLU A 303 -17.08 13.39 13.45
CA GLU A 303 -17.84 12.68 14.48
C GLU A 303 -18.48 13.65 15.48
N LEU A 304 -17.75 14.68 15.94
CA LEU A 304 -18.31 15.73 16.79
C LEU A 304 -19.45 16.49 16.09
N ARG A 305 -19.31 16.79 14.80
CA ARG A 305 -20.34 17.50 14.03
C ARG A 305 -21.61 16.67 13.84
N CYS A 306 -21.48 15.34 13.69
CA CYS A 306 -22.62 14.43 13.65
C CYS A 306 -23.36 14.36 14.99
N ILE A 307 -22.63 14.30 16.11
CA ILE A 307 -23.22 14.32 17.46
C ILE A 307 -23.98 15.63 17.69
N LEU A 308 -23.37 16.78 17.33
CA LEU A 308 -23.97 18.10 17.52
C LEU A 308 -25.27 18.31 16.68
N HIS A 309 -25.39 17.66 15.53
CA HIS A 309 -26.61 17.71 14.71
C HIS A 309 -27.72 16.78 15.22
N SER A 310 -27.38 15.67 15.87
CA SER A 310 -28.37 14.75 16.44
C SER A 310 -29.12 15.32 17.65
N GLU A 311 -28.54 16.28 18.37
CA GLU A 311 -29.18 16.93 19.52
C GLU A 311 -30.16 18.05 19.14
N THR A 312 -30.21 18.47 17.86
CA THR A 312 -31.06 19.58 17.40
C THR A 312 -32.37 19.18 16.74
N GLU A 313 -32.66 17.88 16.57
CA GLU A 313 -33.89 17.41 15.88
C GLU A 313 -35.00 16.87 16.80
N THR A 314 -34.88 17.04 18.13
CA THR A 314 -35.98 16.71 19.06
C THR A 314 -36.61 17.97 19.65
N VAL A 315 -37.28 18.77 18.83
CA VAL A 315 -38.26 19.77 19.30
C VAL A 315 -39.54 19.64 18.48
N ASP A 316 -40.47 18.87 19.05
CA ASP A 316 -41.92 18.98 19.01
C ASP A 316 -42.58 19.67 17.81
N THR A 317 -43.03 18.85 16.86
CA THR A 317 -44.14 19.19 15.96
C THR A 317 -45.42 18.48 16.44
N SER A 318 -46.02 18.98 17.52
CA SER A 318 -47.40 18.66 17.89
C SER A 318 -48.16 19.95 18.20
N GLY A 319 -49.00 20.41 17.27
CA GLY A 319 -49.83 21.60 17.49
C GLY A 319 -50.63 22.04 16.26
N LYS A 320 -51.87 21.55 16.16
CA LYS A 320 -52.93 21.90 15.21
C LYS A 320 -53.19 23.42 15.06
N ALA A 321 -53.66 23.85 13.88
CA ALA A 321 -54.96 24.53 13.71
C ALA A 321 -55.33 24.75 12.23
N GLN A 322 -56.57 24.40 11.88
CA GLN A 322 -57.33 24.86 10.72
C GLN A 322 -57.61 26.37 10.83
N VAL A 323 -57.54 27.12 9.72
CA VAL A 323 -58.47 28.22 9.39
C VAL A 323 -58.59 28.31 7.87
N GLU A 324 -59.83 28.27 7.38
CA GLU A 324 -60.27 28.55 6.01
C GLU A 324 -60.32 30.07 5.74
N GLY A 325 -60.21 30.48 4.46
CA GLY A 325 -60.97 31.65 3.97
C GLY A 325 -60.22 32.72 3.18
N ALA A 326 -60.50 32.74 1.87
CA ALA A 326 -60.87 33.87 0.99
C ALA A 326 -59.88 35.02 0.63
N ASP A 327 -59.68 35.11 -0.69
CA ASP A 327 -59.82 36.25 -1.62
C ASP A 327 -58.91 37.52 -1.57
N ASP A 328 -58.37 37.79 -2.77
CA ASP A 328 -58.12 39.05 -3.49
C ASP A 328 -57.71 40.33 -2.73
N ASP A 329 -56.61 40.98 -3.16
CA ASP A 329 -56.66 42.33 -3.74
C ASP A 329 -55.26 42.84 -4.18
N GLU A 330 -55.22 43.52 -5.33
CA GLU A 330 -54.06 44.23 -5.87
C GLU A 330 -53.88 45.59 -5.18
N GLY A 331 -52.64 45.99 -4.84
CA GLY A 331 -52.43 47.33 -4.30
C GLY A 331 -50.99 47.77 -4.12
N LYS A 332 -50.46 48.48 -5.12
CA LYS A 332 -49.27 49.33 -5.02
C LYS A 332 -49.33 50.28 -3.82
N THR A 333 -48.20 50.50 -3.14
CA THR A 333 -47.50 51.81 -2.96
C THR A 333 -46.59 51.82 -1.73
N GLY A 334 -45.52 52.63 -1.77
CA GLY A 334 -45.03 53.30 -0.56
C GLY A 334 -43.68 52.89 0.01
N SER A 335 -42.61 53.38 -0.61
CA SER A 335 -41.28 53.52 -0.04
C SER A 335 -41.29 54.15 1.36
N SER A 336 -40.71 53.46 2.36
CA SER A 336 -40.06 54.15 3.49
C SER A 336 -38.85 53.35 3.99
N ASN A 337 -37.68 53.92 3.74
CA ASN A 337 -36.37 53.33 3.96
C ASN A 337 -35.97 53.47 5.44
N LYS A 338 -36.41 52.51 6.27
CA LYS A 338 -35.96 52.41 7.68
C LYS A 338 -34.75 51.47 7.71
N LYS A 339 -33.54 52.03 7.81
CA LYS A 339 -32.29 51.30 8.10
C LYS A 339 -32.48 50.48 9.38
N ARG A 340 -32.90 49.22 9.25
CA ARG A 340 -32.78 48.22 10.31
C ARG A 340 -31.29 47.97 10.47
N SER A 341 -30.72 48.41 11.58
CA SER A 341 -29.41 47.96 12.03
C SER A 341 -29.43 46.44 11.99
N ALA A 342 -28.57 45.84 11.16
CA ALA A 342 -28.43 44.40 11.08
C ALA A 342 -28.13 43.90 12.49
N VAL A 343 -29.13 43.32 13.14
CA VAL A 343 -28.95 42.61 14.40
C VAL A 343 -28.00 41.49 14.06
N GLN A 344 -26.79 41.54 14.62
CA GLN A 344 -25.79 40.49 14.43
C GLN A 344 -26.45 39.16 14.79
N SER A 345 -26.39 38.21 13.87
CA SER A 345 -26.99 36.89 14.11
C SER A 345 -26.37 36.25 15.36
N ASP A 346 -27.13 35.43 16.08
CA ASP A 346 -26.63 34.70 17.26
C ASP A 346 -25.33 33.92 16.98
N TYR A 347 -25.12 33.53 15.73
CA TYR A 347 -23.88 32.91 15.26
C TYR A 347 -22.67 33.86 15.35
N GLU A 348 -22.80 35.13 14.95
CA GLU A 348 -21.71 36.10 15.03
C GLU A 348 -21.32 36.39 16.49
N LEU A 349 -22.32 36.49 17.37
CA LEU A 349 -22.09 36.66 18.81
C LEU A 349 -21.35 35.46 19.41
N ARG A 350 -21.74 34.22 19.06
CA ARG A 350 -21.03 33.00 19.49
C ARG A 350 -19.62 32.90 18.91
N LYS A 351 -19.43 33.28 17.64
CA LYS A 351 -18.12 33.29 16.98
C LYS A 351 -17.15 34.25 17.66
N GLU A 352 -17.60 35.46 18.00
CA GLU A 352 -16.78 36.43 18.73
C GLU A 352 -16.43 35.95 20.14
N LYS A 353 -17.37 35.29 20.84
CA LYS A 353 -17.11 34.69 22.16
C LYS A 353 -16.04 33.59 22.07
N ASN A 354 -16.16 32.67 21.10
CA ASN A 354 -15.17 31.61 20.90
C ASN A 354 -13.79 32.16 20.53
N ILE A 355 -13.71 33.21 19.71
CA ILE A 355 -12.44 33.87 19.37
C ILE A 355 -11.80 34.49 20.61
N LYS A 356 -12.59 35.10 21.51
CA LYS A 356 -12.09 35.66 22.78
C LYS A 356 -11.59 34.56 23.72
N GLU A 357 -12.32 33.46 23.86
CA GLU A 357 -11.91 32.32 24.68
C GLU A 357 -10.61 31.67 24.17
N LEU A 358 -10.50 31.43 22.86
CA LEU A 358 -9.27 30.88 22.25
C LEU A 358 -8.07 31.81 22.45
N LYS A 359 -8.26 33.13 22.36
CA LYS A 359 -7.19 34.11 22.65
C LYS A 359 -6.75 34.06 24.12
N MET A 360 -7.68 33.88 25.06
CA MET A 360 -7.33 33.71 26.47
C MET A 360 -6.55 32.42 26.72
N VAL A 361 -6.95 31.30 26.12
CA VAL A 361 -6.23 30.02 26.23
C VAL A 361 -4.83 30.13 25.63
N LEU A 362 -4.69 30.73 24.45
CA LEU A 362 -3.38 30.95 23.81
C LEU A 362 -2.46 31.82 24.67
N ASN A 363 -2.98 32.88 25.30
CA ASN A 363 -2.20 33.69 26.23
C ASN A 363 -1.77 32.90 27.46
N ARG A 364 -2.66 32.09 28.04
CA ARG A 364 -2.33 31.23 29.19
C ARG A 364 -1.25 30.21 28.86
N VAL A 365 -1.30 29.61 27.67
CA VAL A 365 -0.24 28.69 27.18
C VAL A 365 1.08 29.44 26.99
N LYS A 366 1.04 30.67 26.47
CA LYS A 366 2.23 31.52 26.30
C LYS A 366 2.86 31.92 27.64
N GLU A 367 2.05 32.13 28.67
CA GLU A 367 2.52 32.39 30.05
C GLU A 367 3.09 31.14 30.71
N MET A 368 2.46 29.97 30.53
CA MET A 368 2.96 28.70 31.06
C MET A 368 4.25 28.23 30.40
N TYR A 369 4.43 28.53 29.13
CA TYR A 369 5.59 28.13 28.33
C TYR A 369 6.20 29.35 27.64
N PRO A 370 6.91 30.21 28.41
CA PRO A 370 7.57 31.38 27.83
C PRO A 370 8.62 30.90 26.82
N MET A 371 8.43 31.28 25.56
CA MET A 371 9.36 30.91 24.50
C MET A 371 10.72 31.57 24.75
N PRO A 372 11.85 30.84 24.71
CA PRO A 372 13.17 31.44 24.85
C PRO A 372 13.37 32.58 23.86
N LYS A 373 13.93 33.70 24.31
CA LYS A 373 14.14 34.90 23.47
C LYS A 373 14.92 34.61 22.18
N ASP A 374 15.75 33.58 22.19
CA ASP A 374 16.57 33.16 21.06
C ASP A 374 15.76 32.45 19.95
N LEU A 375 14.52 32.04 20.27
CA LEU A 375 13.57 31.41 19.36
C LEU A 375 12.41 32.35 18.97
N GLU A 376 12.33 33.55 19.53
CA GLU A 376 11.38 34.53 19.03
C GLU A 376 11.74 34.86 17.58
N PRO A 377 10.81 34.72 16.63
CA PRO A 377 11.08 35.03 15.24
C PRO A 377 11.51 36.49 15.17
N SER A 378 12.82 36.69 14.93
CA SER A 378 13.39 37.97 14.56
C SER A 378 12.41 38.61 13.59
N GLN A 379 11.92 39.82 13.89
CA GLN A 379 11.08 40.58 12.97
C GLN A 379 11.90 40.88 11.73
N THR A 380 11.99 39.91 10.83
CA THR A 380 12.72 40.01 9.58
C THR A 380 11.99 41.06 8.76
N LYS A 381 12.63 42.22 8.63
CA LYS A 381 12.22 43.29 7.73
C LYS A 381 11.87 42.66 6.39
N LYS A 382 10.64 42.87 5.91
CA LYS A 382 10.16 42.36 4.61
C LYS A 382 11.25 42.56 3.54
N PRO A 383 11.71 41.50 2.86
CA PRO A 383 12.78 41.63 1.88
C PRO A 383 12.31 42.53 0.74
N LYS A 384 13.07 43.61 0.47
CA LYS A 384 12.90 44.42 -0.74
C LYS A 384 13.07 43.50 -1.95
N SER A 385 12.10 43.53 -2.86
CA SER A 385 12.07 42.76 -4.10
C SER A 385 13.36 42.95 -4.89
N ARG A 386 14.20 41.90 -4.94
CA ARG A 386 15.46 41.90 -5.68
C ARG A 386 15.20 41.50 -7.13
N LYS A 387 15.58 42.39 -8.04
CA LYS A 387 15.51 42.28 -9.51
C LYS A 387 16.32 41.05 -9.97
N LYS A 388 15.69 40.14 -10.73
CA LYS A 388 16.32 38.96 -11.36
C LYS A 388 17.47 39.37 -12.28
N GLN A 389 18.68 38.86 -12.03
CA GLN A 389 19.74 38.76 -13.05
C GLN A 389 19.71 37.36 -13.70
N PRO A 390 20.07 37.24 -14.99
CA PRO A 390 20.06 35.98 -15.72
C PRO A 390 21.25 35.09 -15.35
N ALA A 391 20.99 33.78 -15.27
CA ALA A 391 21.94 32.76 -14.87
C ALA A 391 22.96 32.44 -15.97
N GLU A 392 24.23 32.43 -15.58
CA GLU A 392 25.37 31.91 -16.35
C GLU A 392 25.31 30.38 -16.44
N LYS A 393 25.61 29.85 -17.63
CA LYS A 393 25.58 28.43 -17.95
C LYS A 393 26.86 27.75 -17.46
N GLY A 394 26.77 27.02 -16.35
CA GLY A 394 27.82 26.10 -15.89
C GLY A 394 27.83 24.80 -16.71
N GLN A 395 29.01 24.48 -17.25
CA GLN A 395 29.30 23.33 -18.11
C GLN A 395 29.29 22.02 -17.28
N VAL A 396 28.41 21.08 -17.66
CA VAL A 396 28.31 19.75 -17.03
C VAL A 396 29.43 18.86 -17.58
N VAL A 397 30.45 18.61 -16.76
CA VAL A 397 31.50 17.60 -17.02
C VAL A 397 30.88 16.22 -16.80
N ARG A 398 30.67 15.50 -17.91
CA ARG A 398 30.15 14.13 -17.95
C ARG A 398 31.32 13.16 -17.73
N ARG A 399 31.35 12.45 -16.60
CA ARG A 399 32.31 11.35 -16.36
C ARG A 399 32.07 10.21 -17.35
N GLU A 400 33.06 9.91 -18.17
CA GLU A 400 33.11 8.73 -19.03
C GLU A 400 33.40 7.48 -18.19
N SER A 401 32.53 6.48 -18.33
CA SER A 401 32.69 5.15 -17.73
C SER A 401 33.67 4.34 -18.59
N GLN A 402 34.82 3.98 -18.01
CA GLN A 402 35.84 3.17 -18.67
C GLN A 402 35.37 1.71 -18.82
N ARG A 403 35.13 1.36 -20.07
CA ARG A 403 34.89 0.02 -20.60
C ARG A 403 36.20 -0.78 -20.55
N ARG A 404 36.28 -1.85 -19.74
CA ARG A 404 37.39 -2.81 -19.80
C ARG A 404 37.36 -3.57 -21.13
N LYS A 405 38.32 -3.29 -22.01
CA LYS A 405 38.73 -4.20 -23.09
C LYS A 405 39.64 -5.26 -22.48
N GLY A 406 39.12 -6.46 -22.24
CA GLY A 406 39.93 -7.64 -21.95
C GLY A 406 40.34 -8.29 -23.26
N LYS A 407 41.65 -8.29 -23.54
CA LYS A 407 42.29 -9.17 -24.53
C LYS A 407 42.26 -10.58 -23.96
N GLU A 408 41.71 -11.52 -24.70
CA GLU A 408 41.80 -12.95 -24.39
C GLU A 408 43.11 -13.46 -24.99
N GLN A 409 44.06 -13.79 -24.11
CA GLN A 409 45.30 -14.49 -24.47
C GLN A 409 45.08 -15.99 -24.28
N GLU A 410 45.57 -16.73 -25.28
CA GLU A 410 45.71 -18.17 -25.32
C GLU A 410 46.38 -18.73 -24.06
N LEU A 411 45.80 -19.79 -23.50
CA LEU A 411 46.51 -20.76 -22.66
C LEU A 411 45.84 -22.12 -22.80
N THR A 412 46.20 -22.81 -23.88
CA THR A 412 46.06 -24.26 -23.98
C THR A 412 47.32 -24.92 -23.42
N ARG A 413 47.11 -26.08 -22.77
CA ARG A 413 48.07 -27.19 -22.62
C ARG A 413 48.91 -27.26 -21.34
N CYS A 414 48.30 -27.85 -20.31
CA CYS A 414 48.93 -28.73 -19.31
C CYS A 414 47.75 -29.52 -18.72
N VAL A 415 47.61 -30.84 -18.83
CA VAL A 415 48.29 -31.88 -18.06
C VAL A 415 47.83 -33.22 -18.64
N ARG A 416 48.75 -34.14 -18.94
CA ARG A 416 48.53 -35.60 -18.85
C ARG A 416 49.86 -36.32 -18.97
N GLY A 417 50.36 -36.78 -17.84
CA GLY A 417 51.49 -37.68 -17.76
C GLY A 417 51.43 -38.47 -16.46
N VAL A 418 51.58 -39.79 -16.60
CA VAL A 418 51.95 -40.81 -15.60
C VAL A 418 50.82 -41.11 -14.58
N VAL A 419 50.41 -42.34 -14.26
CA VAL A 419 51.17 -43.58 -13.98
C VAL A 419 50.31 -44.83 -14.26
N THR A 420 50.95 -45.85 -14.84
CA THR A 420 50.46 -47.22 -15.03
C THR A 420 50.86 -48.15 -13.89
N ASN A 421 49.95 -49.09 -13.59
CA ASN A 421 50.13 -50.50 -13.23
C ASN A 421 50.59 -50.98 -11.83
N VAL A 422 50.20 -52.24 -11.61
CA VAL A 422 50.61 -53.27 -10.62
C VAL A 422 49.63 -53.35 -9.43
N THR A 423 48.85 -54.43 -9.21
CA THR A 423 49.24 -55.83 -8.95
C THR A 423 48.16 -56.86 -9.35
N GLU A 424 48.62 -58.00 -9.88
CA GLU A 424 47.92 -59.29 -9.95
C GLU A 424 47.85 -59.97 -8.57
N HIS A 425 46.75 -60.68 -8.29
CA HIS A 425 46.74 -62.04 -7.72
C HIS A 425 45.39 -62.72 -7.96
#